data_AF-A0A7V1WAR2-F1
#
_entry.id   AF-A0A7V1WAR2-F1
#
_cell.length_a   1.000
_cell.length_b   1.000
_cell.length_c   1.000
_cell.angle_alpha   90.00
_cell.angle_beta   90.00
_cell.angle_gamma   90.00
#
_symmetry.space_group_name_H-M   'P 1'
#
loop_
_entity.id
_entity.type
_entity.pdbx_description
1 polymer ?
#
loop_
_entity_poly.entity_id
_entity_poly.type
_entity_poly.pdbx_seq_one_letter_code
_entity_poly.pdbx_strand_id
1 'polypeptide(L)'
;MRRAAVRMMAGGAAALAAASLLAGCRAKNILGTRDEVAIGKEASQEIEKQFRVDAASQDAQRVRRIGERLLIHSDQRPGVPYSFKVLDTKEVNAVSLPGGPVYVMRGLLDLVGDDDDALACVMGHELGHVNGRHAAKQISQQIQTNLAIGILLRGGTAQQLAGLGADLLGLKYGRDDEYESDRRGLSYAFKAGFDPKGLIRFFQKLQAMEKSGGTPEFLRTHPVTRSRIERAERIIEAQDYPYGR
;
A
#
# COMPACT_ATOMS: atom_id res chain seq x y z
N MET A 1 -10.07 -30.75 60.33
CA MET A 1 -10.40 -29.33 60.03
C MET A 1 -9.18 -28.69 59.38
N ARG A 2 -9.07 -28.72 58.04
CA ARG A 2 -9.12 -27.53 57.13
C ARG A 2 -8.49 -26.25 57.70
N ARG A 3 -7.35 -25.81 57.13
CA ARG A 3 -7.12 -24.48 56.50
C ARG A 3 -5.62 -24.20 56.33
N ALA A 4 -5.14 -24.17 55.10
CA ALA A 4 -4.02 -23.32 54.65
C ALA A 4 -4.09 -23.19 53.12
N ALA A 5 -5.05 -22.40 52.64
CA ALA A 5 -5.03 -21.81 51.32
C ALA A 5 -5.05 -20.30 51.54
N VAL A 6 -4.10 -19.59 50.95
CA VAL A 6 -4.18 -18.23 50.38
C VAL A 6 -2.73 -17.73 50.26
N ARG A 7 -2.18 -17.83 49.05
CA ARG A 7 -1.25 -16.82 48.49
C ARG A 7 -0.98 -17.13 47.02
N MET A 8 -1.94 -16.78 46.18
CA MET A 8 -1.71 -16.44 44.79
C MET A 8 -2.96 -15.69 44.36
N MET A 9 -2.81 -14.43 43.97
CA MET A 9 -3.70 -13.62 43.13
C MET A 9 -3.37 -12.14 43.38
N ALA A 10 -2.21 -11.68 42.90
CA ALA A 10 -1.91 -10.24 42.80
C ALA A 10 -1.02 -9.90 41.59
N GLY A 11 -0.98 -10.77 40.56
CA GLY A 11 -0.15 -10.57 39.36
C GLY A 11 -0.94 -10.29 38.07
N GLY A 12 -2.25 -10.55 38.03
CA GLY A 12 -3.03 -10.51 36.78
C GLY A 12 -3.53 -9.13 36.35
N ALA A 13 -3.76 -8.20 37.28
CA ALA A 13 -4.40 -6.92 36.97
C ALA A 13 -3.45 -5.91 36.31
N ALA A 14 -2.15 -5.94 36.59
CA ALA A 14 -1.18 -5.01 36.02
C ALA A 14 -0.84 -5.34 34.54
N ALA A 15 -0.87 -6.63 34.16
CA ALA A 15 -0.59 -7.06 32.79
C ALA A 15 -1.73 -6.71 31.80
N LEU A 16 -2.99 -6.76 32.24
CA LEU A 16 -4.13 -6.37 31.40
C LEU A 16 -4.23 -4.84 31.20
N ALA A 17 -3.79 -4.03 32.17
CA ALA A 17 -3.80 -2.57 32.08
C ALA A 17 -2.75 -2.03 31.09
N ALA A 18 -1.58 -2.68 31.00
CA ALA A 18 -0.54 -2.30 30.03
C ALA A 18 -0.95 -2.61 28.57
N ALA A 19 -1.67 -3.70 28.33
CA ALA A 19 -2.17 -4.07 27.00
C ALA A 19 -3.25 -3.12 26.46
N SER A 20 -4.05 -2.52 27.36
CA SER A 20 -5.14 -1.60 26.99
C SER A 20 -4.68 -0.15 26.78
N LEU A 21 -3.51 0.24 27.31
CA LEU A 21 -2.88 1.53 27.02
C LEU A 21 -2.21 1.60 25.63
N LEU A 22 -1.84 0.46 25.05
CA LEU A 22 -1.23 0.38 23.72
C LEU A 22 -2.26 0.32 22.58
N ALA A 23 -3.50 -0.05 22.85
CA ALA A 23 -4.56 -0.18 21.84
C ALA A 23 -5.06 1.16 21.28
N GLY A 24 -4.75 2.28 21.95
CA GLY A 24 -5.24 3.62 21.58
C GLY A 24 -4.19 4.56 20.97
N CYS A 25 -2.89 4.23 21.03
CA CYS A 25 -1.87 5.05 20.39
C CYS A 25 -1.81 4.71 18.91
N ARG A 26 -2.45 5.53 18.07
CA ARG A 26 -2.18 5.54 16.63
C ARG A 26 -0.68 5.78 16.48
N ALA A 27 0.07 4.74 16.11
CA ALA A 27 1.52 4.82 15.97
C ALA A 27 1.86 6.03 15.10
N LYS A 28 2.60 6.98 15.66
CA LYS A 28 3.08 8.13 14.90
C LYS A 28 4.01 7.62 13.82
N ASN A 29 3.91 8.17 12.61
CA ASN A 29 4.89 7.88 11.57
C ASN A 29 6.24 8.47 12.04
N ILE A 30 7.21 7.59 12.30
CA ILE A 30 8.54 7.96 12.81
C ILE A 30 9.55 8.13 11.69
N LEU A 31 9.21 7.72 10.46
CA LEU A 31 10.09 7.85 9.31
C LEU A 31 9.96 9.24 8.69
N GLY A 32 11.09 9.86 8.37
CA GLY A 32 11.14 11.05 7.53
C GLY A 32 11.08 10.72 6.03
N THR A 33 10.83 11.71 5.18
CA THR A 33 10.83 11.50 3.72
C THR A 33 12.16 10.93 3.20
N ARG A 34 13.30 11.34 3.79
CA ARG A 34 14.62 10.80 3.40
C ARG A 34 14.75 9.31 3.73
N ASP A 35 14.22 8.88 4.86
CA ASP A 35 14.24 7.47 5.27
C ASP A 35 13.36 6.64 4.33
N GLU A 36 12.17 7.13 4.00
CA GLU A 36 11.29 6.48 3.03
C GLU A 36 11.95 6.30 1.66
N VAL A 37 12.65 7.34 1.16
CA VAL A 37 13.38 7.25 -0.11
C VAL A 37 14.53 6.26 -0.04
N ALA A 38 15.26 6.20 1.07
CA ALA A 38 16.33 5.23 1.26
C ALA A 38 15.80 3.79 1.27
N ILE A 39 14.74 3.53 2.05
CA ILE A 39 14.08 2.21 2.13
C ILE A 39 13.53 1.82 0.75
N GLY A 40 12.83 2.73 0.07
CA GLY A 40 12.30 2.50 -1.26
C GLY A 40 13.35 2.17 -2.29
N LYS A 41 14.51 2.85 -2.24
CA LYS A 41 15.64 2.59 -3.12
C LYS A 41 16.23 1.21 -2.89
N GLU A 42 16.43 0.81 -1.64
CA GLU A 42 16.95 -0.53 -1.31
C GLU A 42 15.97 -1.63 -1.76
N ALA A 43 14.67 -1.45 -1.47
CA ALA A 43 13.64 -2.39 -1.90
C ALA A 43 13.51 -2.47 -3.43
N SER A 44 13.60 -1.33 -4.12
CA SER A 44 13.64 -1.27 -5.58
C SER A 44 14.82 -2.07 -6.13
N GLN A 45 16.01 -1.94 -5.55
CA GLN A 45 17.19 -2.69 -5.98
C GLN A 45 16.99 -4.20 -5.79
N GLU A 46 16.30 -4.63 -4.74
CA GLU A 46 16.05 -6.05 -4.50
C GLU A 46 15.00 -6.62 -5.46
N ILE A 47 13.91 -5.89 -5.70
CA ILE A 47 12.90 -6.26 -6.70
C ILE A 47 13.52 -6.40 -8.08
N GLU A 48 14.37 -5.46 -8.49
CA GLU A 48 14.98 -5.47 -9.83
C GLU A 48 16.06 -6.55 -10.02
N LYS A 49 16.57 -7.15 -8.93
CA LYS A 49 17.40 -8.37 -9.02
C LYS A 49 16.54 -9.62 -9.28
N GLN A 50 15.33 -9.64 -8.73
CA GLN A 50 14.44 -10.80 -8.77
C GLN A 50 13.57 -10.80 -10.03
N PHE A 51 13.13 -9.62 -10.46
CA PHE A 51 12.22 -9.44 -11.59
C PHE A 51 12.89 -8.60 -12.67
N ARG A 52 12.75 -9.04 -13.93
CA ARG A 52 13.18 -8.27 -15.09
C ARG A 52 12.31 -7.02 -15.22
N VAL A 53 12.92 -5.84 -15.25
CA VAL A 53 12.25 -4.58 -15.58
C VAL A 53 12.11 -4.45 -17.09
N ASP A 54 10.90 -4.18 -17.55
CA ASP A 54 10.64 -3.77 -18.92
C ASP A 54 10.70 -2.24 -19.02
N ALA A 55 11.72 -1.74 -19.73
CA ALA A 55 11.97 -0.32 -19.88
C ALA A 55 11.56 0.24 -21.26
N ALA A 56 11.35 -0.63 -22.26
CA ALA A 56 11.35 -0.23 -23.67
C ALA A 56 10.05 -0.54 -24.41
N SER A 57 9.24 -1.50 -23.93
CA SER A 57 8.01 -1.89 -24.60
C SER A 57 6.98 -0.75 -24.68
N GLN A 58 6.00 -0.91 -25.56
CA GLN A 58 4.88 0.02 -25.65
C GLN A 58 4.13 0.11 -24.32
N ASP A 59 4.01 -1.00 -23.58
CA ASP A 59 3.42 -1.03 -22.24
C ASP A 59 4.24 -0.23 -21.22
N ALA A 60 5.57 -0.39 -21.22
CA ALA A 60 6.44 0.38 -20.35
C ALA A 60 6.31 1.89 -20.62
N GLN A 61 6.20 2.28 -21.88
CA GLN A 61 5.96 3.67 -22.27
C GLN A 61 4.55 4.14 -21.87
N ARG A 62 3.52 3.29 -22.05
CA ARG A 62 2.13 3.56 -21.65
C ARG A 62 2.01 3.80 -20.15
N VAL A 63 2.55 2.89 -19.33
CA VAL A 63 2.61 3.02 -17.87
C VAL A 63 3.33 4.30 -17.47
N ARG A 64 4.50 4.59 -18.04
CA ARG A 64 5.21 5.83 -17.74
C ARG A 64 4.39 7.07 -18.07
N ARG A 65 3.78 7.14 -19.27
CA ARG A 65 2.95 8.29 -19.68
C ARG A 65 1.75 8.50 -18.77
N ILE A 66 1.02 7.43 -18.42
CA ILE A 66 -0.14 7.50 -17.53
C ILE A 66 0.30 7.94 -16.13
N GLY A 67 1.36 7.31 -15.60
CA GLY A 67 1.91 7.65 -14.28
C GLY A 67 2.38 9.09 -14.18
N GLU A 68 3.13 9.59 -15.16
CA GLU A 68 3.59 10.98 -15.21
C GLU A 68 2.42 11.97 -15.31
N ARG A 69 1.39 11.64 -16.09
CA ARG A 69 0.17 12.45 -16.19
C ARG A 69 -0.60 12.50 -14.86
N LEU A 70 -0.79 11.36 -14.19
CA LEU A 70 -1.40 11.30 -12.86
C LEU A 70 -0.58 12.11 -11.84
N LEU A 71 0.75 11.98 -11.90
CA LEU A 71 1.65 12.62 -10.96
C LEU A 71 1.48 14.15 -10.99
N ILE A 72 1.37 14.77 -12.17
CA ILE A 72 1.13 16.22 -12.35
C ILE A 72 -0.08 16.71 -11.53
N HIS A 73 -1.14 15.92 -11.47
CA HIS A 73 -2.39 16.25 -10.79
C HIS A 73 -2.51 15.66 -9.38
N SER A 74 -1.43 15.13 -8.82
CA SER A 74 -1.42 14.51 -7.50
C SER A 74 -0.90 15.44 -6.39
N ASP A 75 -1.10 15.04 -5.13
CA ASP A 75 -0.51 15.69 -3.95
C ASP A 75 0.98 15.34 -3.79
N GLN A 76 1.78 15.62 -4.82
CA GLN A 76 3.20 15.28 -4.85
C GLN A 76 3.93 15.79 -3.61
N ARG A 77 4.76 14.92 -3.02
CA ARG A 77 5.52 15.20 -1.81
C ARG A 77 6.91 15.77 -2.15
N PRO A 78 7.35 16.89 -1.53
CA PRO A 78 8.69 17.40 -1.72
C PRO A 78 9.78 16.37 -1.38
N GLY A 79 10.76 16.23 -2.26
CA GLY A 79 11.91 15.33 -2.07
C GLY A 79 11.65 13.85 -2.35
N VAL A 80 10.49 13.49 -2.92
CA VAL A 80 10.15 12.12 -3.33
C VAL A 80 10.43 11.93 -4.83
N PRO A 81 11.34 11.02 -5.23
CA PRO A 81 11.65 10.73 -6.63
C PRO A 81 10.70 9.65 -7.19
N TYR A 82 9.52 10.06 -7.63
CA TYR A 82 8.53 9.14 -8.21
C TYR A 82 9.07 8.48 -9.49
N SER A 83 8.77 7.18 -9.67
CA SER A 83 9.11 6.45 -10.88
C SER A 83 8.06 5.38 -11.18
N PHE A 84 7.77 5.14 -12.45
CA PHE A 84 6.80 4.14 -12.89
C PHE A 84 7.49 3.12 -13.79
N LYS A 85 7.44 1.84 -13.43
CA LYS A 85 8.15 0.76 -14.11
C LYS A 85 7.25 -0.45 -14.31
N VAL A 86 7.54 -1.23 -15.35
CA VAL A 86 6.86 -2.51 -15.59
C VAL A 86 7.76 -3.66 -15.17
N LEU A 87 7.21 -4.62 -14.43
CA LEU A 87 7.88 -5.88 -14.12
C LEU A 87 7.36 -6.97 -15.04
N ASP A 88 8.29 -7.71 -15.66
CA ASP A 88 7.99 -8.81 -16.58
C ASP A 88 7.62 -10.09 -15.83
N THR A 89 6.46 -10.06 -15.17
CA THR A 89 5.87 -11.20 -14.46
C THR A 89 4.38 -11.31 -14.79
N LYS A 90 3.88 -12.56 -14.84
CA LYS A 90 2.48 -12.89 -15.14
C LYS A 90 1.52 -12.60 -13.97
N GLU A 91 2.05 -12.19 -12.83
CA GLU A 91 1.23 -11.80 -11.68
C GLU A 91 0.34 -10.61 -12.01
N VAL A 92 -0.94 -10.70 -11.62
CA VAL A 92 -1.86 -9.58 -11.69
C VAL A 92 -1.67 -8.75 -10.43
N ASN A 93 -0.79 -7.76 -10.51
CA ASN A 93 -0.50 -6.86 -9.38
C ASN A 93 0.03 -5.48 -9.84
N ALA A 94 -0.04 -4.52 -8.93
CA ALA A 94 0.72 -3.28 -8.94
C ALA A 94 1.12 -2.97 -7.49
N VAL A 95 2.24 -2.28 -7.30
CA VAL A 95 2.73 -1.99 -5.95
C VAL A 95 3.51 -0.68 -5.93
N SER A 96 3.29 0.08 -4.87
CA SER A 96 4.06 1.26 -4.51
C SER A 96 5.03 0.97 -3.37
N LEU A 97 6.29 1.36 -3.55
CA LEU A 97 7.28 1.33 -2.49
C LEU A 97 7.29 2.67 -1.73
N PRO A 98 7.77 2.67 -0.46
CA PRO A 98 8.14 3.90 0.21
C PRO A 98 8.97 4.81 -0.69
N GLY A 99 8.73 6.12 -0.65
CA GLY A 99 9.59 7.05 -1.37
C GLY A 99 9.43 7.10 -2.89
N GLY A 100 8.36 6.55 -3.48
CA GLY A 100 7.92 6.93 -4.83
C GLY A 100 8.03 5.91 -5.97
N PRO A 101 8.79 4.80 -5.88
CA PRO A 101 8.73 3.78 -6.93
C PRO A 101 7.36 3.12 -6.99
N VAL A 102 6.79 3.03 -8.20
CA VAL A 102 5.56 2.32 -8.50
C VAL A 102 5.84 1.30 -9.59
N TYR A 103 5.48 0.05 -9.33
CA TYR A 103 5.64 -1.07 -10.25
C TYR A 103 4.27 -1.57 -10.70
N VAL A 104 4.16 -1.85 -11.99
CA VAL A 104 2.99 -2.52 -12.58
C VAL A 104 3.46 -3.84 -13.20
N MET A 105 2.82 -4.94 -12.86
CA MET A 105 3.19 -6.25 -13.39
C MET A 105 2.52 -6.49 -14.74
N ARG A 106 3.19 -7.21 -15.65
CA ARG A 106 2.63 -7.53 -16.98
C ARG A 106 1.27 -8.22 -16.91
N GLY A 107 1.06 -9.12 -15.96
CA GLY A 107 -0.25 -9.76 -15.78
C GLY A 107 -1.39 -8.78 -15.49
N LEU A 108 -1.11 -7.66 -14.79
CA LEU A 108 -2.13 -6.61 -14.61
C LEU A 108 -2.45 -5.90 -15.92
N LEU A 109 -1.42 -5.61 -16.72
CA LEU A 109 -1.59 -5.01 -18.05
C LEU A 109 -2.42 -5.91 -18.97
N ASP A 110 -2.16 -7.21 -18.94
CA ASP A 110 -2.93 -8.21 -19.68
C ASP A 110 -4.41 -8.24 -19.22
N LEU A 111 -4.68 -8.08 -17.92
CA LEU A 111 -6.03 -8.07 -17.37
C LEU A 111 -6.82 -6.81 -17.77
N VAL A 112 -6.18 -5.64 -17.74
CA VAL A 112 -6.84 -4.36 -18.09
C VAL A 112 -6.96 -4.20 -19.61
N GLY A 113 -6.05 -4.76 -20.39
CA GLY A 113 -6.00 -4.59 -21.85
C GLY A 113 -5.88 -3.11 -22.23
N ASP A 114 -6.71 -2.66 -23.17
CA ASP A 114 -6.72 -1.27 -23.67
C ASP A 114 -7.47 -0.27 -22.76
N ASP A 115 -7.96 -0.69 -21.58
CA ASP A 115 -8.67 0.19 -20.64
C ASP A 115 -7.69 1.10 -19.87
N ASP A 116 -7.27 2.20 -20.52
CA ASP A 116 -6.37 3.21 -19.93
C ASP A 116 -6.94 3.85 -18.66
N ASP A 117 -8.26 4.02 -18.56
CA ASP A 117 -8.90 4.58 -17.37
C ASP A 117 -8.79 3.64 -16.17
N ALA A 118 -8.99 2.33 -16.37
CA ALA A 118 -8.79 1.34 -15.33
C ALA A 118 -7.33 1.29 -14.88
N LEU A 119 -6.38 1.28 -15.82
CA LEU A 119 -4.96 1.34 -15.51
C LEU A 119 -4.61 2.63 -14.73
N ALA A 120 -5.12 3.78 -15.17
CA ALA A 120 -4.90 5.06 -14.50
C ALA A 120 -5.48 5.08 -13.08
N CYS A 121 -6.66 4.49 -12.85
CA CYS A 121 -7.24 4.38 -11.52
C CYS A 121 -6.39 3.51 -10.58
N VAL A 122 -5.87 2.37 -11.06
CA VAL A 122 -4.97 1.51 -10.27
C VAL A 122 -3.66 2.22 -9.95
N MET A 123 -3.04 2.87 -10.94
CA MET A 123 -1.81 3.63 -10.72
C MET A 123 -2.05 4.85 -9.80
N GLY A 124 -3.20 5.48 -9.91
CA GLY A 124 -3.64 6.56 -9.03
C GLY A 124 -3.80 6.09 -7.59
N HIS A 125 -4.36 4.88 -7.38
CA HIS A 125 -4.42 4.22 -6.08
C HIS A 125 -3.00 3.98 -5.52
N GLU A 126 -2.08 3.42 -6.31
CA GLU A 126 -0.69 3.26 -5.85
C GLU A 126 -0.01 4.59 -5.48
N LEU A 127 -0.23 5.66 -6.24
CA LEU A 127 0.20 7.00 -5.86
C LEU A 127 -0.49 7.52 -4.59
N GLY A 128 -1.74 7.11 -4.36
CA GLY A 128 -2.48 7.32 -3.13
C GLY A 128 -1.72 6.77 -1.91
N HIS A 129 -1.20 5.54 -1.99
CA HIS A 129 -0.38 4.96 -0.92
C HIS A 129 0.93 5.71 -0.67
N VAL A 130 1.64 6.13 -1.72
CA VAL A 130 2.87 6.93 -1.60
C VAL A 130 2.59 8.27 -0.92
N ASN A 131 1.54 8.96 -1.37
CA ASN A 131 1.22 10.31 -0.90
C ASN A 131 0.57 10.30 0.49
N GLY A 132 -0.20 9.25 0.82
CA GLY A 132 -0.72 8.96 2.16
C GLY A 132 0.33 8.41 3.13
N ARG A 133 1.55 8.12 2.65
CA ARG A 133 2.67 7.56 3.45
C ARG A 133 2.29 6.24 4.15
N HIS A 134 1.44 5.43 3.52
CA HIS A 134 0.86 4.24 4.14
C HIS A 134 1.94 3.19 4.46
N ALA A 135 2.92 3.00 3.58
CA ALA A 135 4.06 2.10 3.85
C ALA A 135 4.89 2.59 5.04
N ALA A 136 5.15 3.89 5.13
CA ALA A 136 5.90 4.46 6.25
C ALA A 136 5.16 4.32 7.59
N LYS A 137 3.83 4.47 7.58
CA LYS A 137 2.96 4.19 8.72
C LYS A 137 3.05 2.72 9.14
N GLN A 138 2.97 1.79 8.19
CA GLN A 138 3.05 0.35 8.45
C GLN A 138 4.42 -0.08 9.01
N ILE A 139 5.51 0.41 8.41
CA ILE A 139 6.87 0.16 8.89
C ILE A 139 7.06 0.77 10.29
N SER A 140 6.57 1.99 10.52
CA SER A 140 6.63 2.63 11.85
C SER A 140 5.90 1.81 12.91
N GLN A 141 4.72 1.27 12.59
CA GLN A 141 3.96 0.38 13.47
C GLN A 141 4.73 -0.90 13.78
N GLN A 142 5.35 -1.52 12.78
CA GLN A 142 6.14 -2.73 12.96
C GLN A 142 7.37 -2.48 13.83
N ILE A 143 8.11 -1.39 13.58
CA ILE A 143 9.26 -0.99 14.40
C ILE A 143 8.84 -0.74 15.85
N GLN A 144 7.75 0.01 16.06
CA GLN A 144 7.26 0.32 17.42
C GLN A 144 6.79 -0.94 18.15
N THR A 145 6.13 -1.87 17.44
CA THR A 145 5.71 -3.16 17.99
C THR A 145 6.92 -4.03 18.34
N ASN A 146 7.89 -4.13 17.42
CA ASN A 146 9.12 -4.89 17.62
C ASN A 146 10.02 -4.29 18.70
N LEU A 147 10.08 -2.95 18.82
CA LEU A 147 10.79 -2.27 19.89
C LEU A 147 10.09 -2.46 21.23
N ALA A 148 8.76 -2.46 21.28
CA ALA A 148 8.02 -2.80 22.51
C ALA A 148 8.34 -4.24 22.95
N ILE A 149 8.44 -5.18 22.01
CA ILE A 149 8.84 -6.57 22.27
C ILE A 149 10.34 -6.66 22.62
N GLY A 150 11.21 -5.90 21.95
CA GLY A 150 12.67 -5.89 22.14
C GLY A 150 13.14 -5.14 23.39
N ILE A 151 12.36 -4.17 23.88
CA ILE A 151 12.53 -3.57 25.23
C ILE A 151 12.12 -4.61 26.29
N LEU A 152 11.11 -5.44 26.01
CA LEU A 152 10.78 -6.60 26.85
C LEU A 152 11.89 -7.68 26.85
N LEU A 153 12.66 -7.79 25.76
CA LEU A 153 13.62 -8.90 25.51
C LEU A 153 15.10 -8.49 25.38
N ARG A 154 15.47 -7.25 25.72
CA ARG A 154 16.84 -6.67 25.63
C ARG A 154 17.55 -6.88 24.27
N GLY A 155 17.26 -6.00 23.32
CA GLY A 155 18.28 -5.51 22.36
C GLY A 155 17.93 -5.63 20.87
N GLY A 156 17.95 -4.48 20.17
CA GLY A 156 18.12 -4.43 18.71
C GLY A 156 17.53 -3.19 18.04
N THR A 157 18.37 -2.34 17.45
CA THR A 157 17.99 -1.34 16.42
C THR A 157 19.14 -1.23 15.40
N ALA A 158 18.81 -1.00 14.13
CA ALA A 158 19.63 -0.96 12.90
C ALA A 158 19.64 -2.25 12.03
N GLN A 159 20.04 -3.42 12.53
CA GLN A 159 20.13 -4.64 11.70
C GLN A 159 18.78 -5.17 11.17
N GLN A 160 17.66 -4.78 11.78
CA GLN A 160 16.31 -5.23 11.41
C GLN A 160 15.72 -4.56 10.17
N LEU A 161 16.36 -3.51 9.64
CA LEU A 161 15.91 -2.84 8.41
C LEU A 161 16.54 -3.43 7.14
N ALA A 162 17.69 -4.11 7.28
CA ALA A 162 18.35 -4.82 6.19
C ALA A 162 17.57 -6.12 5.90
N GLY A 163 16.93 -6.20 4.72
CA GLY A 163 16.13 -7.36 4.31
C GLY A 163 14.65 -7.07 4.03
N LEU A 164 14.19 -5.84 4.23
CA LEU A 164 12.78 -5.49 4.00
C LEU A 164 12.34 -5.57 2.52
N GLY A 165 13.26 -5.59 1.55
CA GLY A 165 12.93 -5.37 0.14
C GLY A 165 11.85 -6.29 -0.44
N ALA A 166 11.97 -7.60 -0.25
CA ALA A 166 10.96 -8.56 -0.72
C ALA A 166 9.69 -8.54 0.16
N ASP A 167 9.84 -8.33 1.47
CA ASP A 167 8.71 -8.22 2.40
C ASP A 167 7.83 -7.00 2.07
N LEU A 168 8.41 -5.95 1.46
CA LEU A 168 7.67 -4.75 1.05
C LEU A 168 6.67 -5.01 -0.08
N LEU A 169 6.90 -6.03 -0.94
CA LEU A 169 5.94 -6.45 -1.97
C LEU A 169 4.65 -7.03 -1.37
N GLY A 170 4.75 -7.62 -0.18
CA GLY A 170 3.64 -8.24 0.53
C GLY A 170 2.96 -7.34 1.55
N LEU A 171 3.27 -6.03 1.57
CA LEU A 171 2.64 -5.12 2.51
C LEU A 171 1.12 -5.11 2.33
N LYS A 172 0.44 -5.14 3.47
CA LYS A 172 -1.01 -5.02 3.56
C LYS A 172 -1.34 -3.76 4.31
N TYR A 173 -2.21 -2.95 3.75
CA TYR A 173 -2.64 -1.71 4.36
C TYR A 173 -3.94 -1.88 5.14
N GLY A 174 -4.14 -1.01 6.13
CA GLY A 174 -5.38 -1.00 6.88
C GLY A 174 -6.56 -0.55 6.01
N ARG A 175 -7.79 -0.86 6.40
CA ARG A 175 -9.00 -0.45 5.65
C ARG A 175 -9.07 1.06 5.41
N ASP A 176 -8.69 1.86 6.41
CA ASP A 176 -8.69 3.32 6.28
C ASP A 176 -7.66 3.81 5.25
N ASP A 177 -6.52 3.13 5.16
CA ASP A 177 -5.47 3.45 4.18
C ASP A 177 -5.93 3.08 2.77
N GLU A 178 -6.60 1.94 2.58
CA GLU A 178 -7.24 1.58 1.31
C GLU A 178 -8.31 2.59 0.89
N TYR A 179 -9.15 3.05 1.83
CA TYR A 179 -10.18 4.06 1.53
C TYR A 179 -9.58 5.43 1.18
N GLU A 180 -8.53 5.85 1.89
CA GLU A 180 -7.82 7.09 1.55
C GLU A 180 -7.16 6.97 0.18
N SER A 181 -6.54 5.82 -0.10
CA SER A 181 -5.89 5.52 -1.37
C SER A 181 -6.88 5.53 -2.53
N ASP A 182 -8.06 4.91 -2.38
CA ASP A 182 -9.15 4.98 -3.37
C ASP A 182 -9.57 6.42 -3.64
N ARG A 183 -9.82 7.22 -2.58
CA ARG A 183 -10.27 8.61 -2.74
C ARG A 183 -9.22 9.49 -3.41
N ARG A 184 -7.93 9.29 -3.07
CA ARG A 184 -6.80 9.96 -3.73
C ARG A 184 -6.69 9.54 -5.19
N GLY A 185 -6.69 8.24 -5.46
CA GLY A 185 -6.56 7.70 -6.80
C GLY A 185 -7.67 8.14 -7.74
N LEU A 186 -8.92 8.12 -7.28
CA LEU A 186 -10.06 8.66 -8.02
C LEU A 186 -9.91 10.16 -8.31
N SER A 187 -9.44 10.93 -7.32
CA SER A 187 -9.21 12.37 -7.52
C SER A 187 -8.11 12.64 -8.55
N TYR A 188 -7.01 11.90 -8.48
CA TYR A 188 -5.89 12.04 -9.41
C TYR A 188 -6.28 11.62 -10.83
N ALA A 189 -7.00 10.50 -10.98
CA ALA A 189 -7.49 10.02 -12.27
C ALA A 189 -8.45 11.03 -12.91
N PHE A 190 -9.44 11.51 -12.15
CA PHE A 190 -10.40 12.49 -12.64
C PHE A 190 -9.71 13.80 -13.07
N LYS A 191 -8.83 14.37 -12.23
CA LYS A 191 -8.10 15.61 -12.55
C LYS A 191 -7.14 15.45 -13.72
N ALA A 192 -6.56 14.26 -13.88
CA ALA A 192 -5.78 13.91 -15.04
C ALA A 192 -6.63 13.71 -16.30
N GLY A 193 -7.96 13.66 -16.22
CA GLY A 193 -8.87 13.51 -17.35
C GLY A 193 -9.13 12.05 -17.77
N PHE A 194 -8.96 11.11 -16.85
CA PHE A 194 -9.39 9.72 -17.00
C PHE A 194 -10.78 9.51 -16.38
N ASP A 195 -11.53 8.52 -16.87
CA ASP A 195 -12.83 8.14 -16.29
C ASP A 195 -12.63 7.43 -14.93
N PRO A 196 -13.07 8.01 -13.80
CA PRO A 196 -12.90 7.40 -12.49
C PRO A 196 -13.71 6.11 -12.31
N LYS A 197 -14.69 5.82 -13.19
CA LYS A 197 -15.36 4.50 -13.22
C LYS A 197 -14.41 3.37 -13.64
N GLY A 198 -13.22 3.69 -14.16
CA GLY A 198 -12.15 2.72 -14.40
C GLY A 198 -11.81 1.89 -13.17
N LEU A 199 -11.85 2.46 -11.95
CA LEU A 199 -11.61 1.71 -10.71
C LEU A 199 -12.67 0.62 -10.49
N ILE A 200 -13.94 0.93 -10.75
CA ILE A 200 -15.05 -0.02 -10.62
C ILE A 200 -14.91 -1.15 -11.64
N ARG A 201 -14.57 -0.81 -12.89
CA ARG A 201 -14.32 -1.82 -13.95
C ARG A 201 -13.15 -2.73 -13.58
N PHE A 202 -12.08 -2.18 -13.01
CA PHE A 202 -10.95 -2.97 -12.53
C PHE A 202 -11.35 -3.94 -11.40
N PHE A 203 -12.09 -3.47 -10.39
CA PHE A 203 -12.62 -4.33 -9.33
C PHE A 203 -13.51 -5.45 -9.86
N GLN A 204 -14.36 -5.17 -10.87
CA GLN A 204 -15.17 -6.19 -11.53
C GLN A 204 -14.31 -7.24 -12.25
N LYS A 205 -13.24 -6.82 -12.95
CA LYS A 205 -12.28 -7.74 -13.60
C LYS A 205 -11.60 -8.66 -12.58
N LEU A 206 -11.17 -8.14 -11.43
CA LEU A 206 -10.57 -8.93 -10.35
C LEU A 206 -11.56 -9.94 -9.76
N GLN A 207 -12.80 -9.52 -9.49
CA GLN A 207 -13.85 -10.41 -8.98
C GLN A 207 -14.22 -11.51 -9.98
N ALA A 208 -14.22 -11.21 -11.28
CA ALA A 208 -14.44 -12.20 -12.32
C ALA A 208 -13.30 -13.25 -12.34
N MET A 209 -12.05 -12.81 -12.26
CA MET A 209 -10.88 -13.69 -12.19
C MET A 209 -10.92 -14.60 -10.95
N GLU A 210 -11.27 -14.05 -9.78
CA GLU A 210 -11.42 -14.81 -8.52
C GLU A 210 -12.49 -15.91 -8.64
N LYS A 211 -13.65 -15.58 -9.23
CA LYS A 211 -14.73 -16.55 -9.49
C LYS A 211 -14.33 -17.66 -10.46
N SER A 212 -13.40 -17.39 -11.38
CA SER A 212 -12.84 -18.37 -12.31
C SER A 212 -11.73 -19.24 -11.68
N GLY A 213 -11.46 -19.09 -10.38
CA GLY A 213 -10.53 -19.93 -9.63
C GLY A 213 -9.10 -19.41 -9.54
N GLY A 214 -8.81 -18.20 -10.06
CA GLY A 214 -7.52 -17.55 -9.89
C GLY A 214 -7.62 -16.42 -8.87
N THR A 215 -6.90 -16.50 -7.74
CA THR A 215 -6.78 -15.34 -6.83
C THR A 215 -5.67 -14.41 -7.34
N PRO A 216 -5.99 -13.20 -7.82
CA PRO A 216 -4.97 -12.22 -8.22
C PRO A 216 -4.08 -11.86 -7.03
N GLU A 217 -2.78 -11.70 -7.23
CA GLU A 217 -1.86 -11.26 -6.18
C GLU A 217 -2.28 -9.88 -5.62
N PHE A 218 -2.82 -9.01 -6.48
CA PHE A 218 -3.44 -7.74 -6.08
C PHE A 218 -4.45 -7.89 -4.94
N LEU A 219 -5.31 -8.93 -4.93
CA LEU A 219 -6.31 -9.11 -3.87
C LEU A 219 -5.69 -9.50 -2.52
N ARG A 220 -4.45 -10.00 -2.51
CA ARG A 220 -3.76 -10.40 -1.28
C ARG A 220 -3.20 -9.19 -0.53
N THR A 221 -2.80 -8.14 -1.25
CA THR A 221 -2.30 -6.87 -0.71
C THR A 221 -3.42 -5.83 -0.58
N HIS A 222 -4.35 -5.79 -1.54
CA HIS A 222 -5.47 -4.85 -1.63
C HIS A 222 -6.83 -5.58 -1.72
N PRO A 223 -7.38 -6.09 -0.59
CA PRO A 223 -8.67 -6.74 -0.61
C PRO A 223 -9.77 -5.80 -1.14
N VAL A 224 -10.48 -6.25 -2.19
CA VAL A 224 -11.62 -5.53 -2.74
C VAL A 224 -12.87 -5.91 -1.97
N THR A 225 -13.35 -4.99 -1.13
CA THR A 225 -14.57 -5.19 -0.35
C THR A 225 -15.74 -4.46 -0.98
N ARG A 226 -16.97 -4.95 -0.71
CA ARG A 226 -18.21 -4.24 -1.09
C ARG A 226 -18.20 -2.78 -0.64
N SER A 227 -17.71 -2.51 0.56
CA SER A 227 -17.63 -1.16 1.12
C SER A 227 -16.69 -0.22 0.34
N ARG A 228 -15.62 -0.74 -0.28
CA ARG A 228 -14.74 0.06 -1.16
C ARG A 228 -15.45 0.44 -2.44
N ILE A 229 -16.14 -0.51 -3.08
CA ILE A 229 -16.94 -0.27 -4.30
C ILE A 229 -18.00 0.80 -4.01
N GLU A 230 -18.82 0.62 -2.98
CA GLU A 230 -19.88 1.58 -2.62
C GLU A 230 -19.34 2.98 -2.27
N ARG A 231 -18.14 3.07 -1.69
CA ARG A 231 -17.49 4.36 -1.41
C ARG A 231 -16.99 5.02 -2.68
N ALA A 232 -16.35 4.26 -3.56
CA ALA A 232 -15.89 4.75 -4.85
C ALA A 232 -17.06 5.23 -5.71
N GLU A 233 -18.16 4.48 -5.77
CA GLU A 233 -19.40 4.88 -6.44
C GLU A 233 -19.95 6.20 -5.88
N ARG A 234 -20.04 6.35 -4.55
CA ARG A 234 -20.47 7.62 -3.94
C ARG A 234 -19.56 8.80 -4.29
N ILE A 235 -18.24 8.60 -4.30
CA ILE A 235 -17.29 9.65 -4.71
C ILE A 235 -17.53 10.04 -6.16
N ILE A 236 -17.72 9.07 -7.05
CA ILE A 236 -17.95 9.28 -8.47
C ILE A 236 -19.27 10.02 -8.72
N GLU A 237 -20.36 9.58 -8.09
CA GLU A 237 -21.69 10.18 -8.21
C GLU A 237 -21.73 11.62 -7.68
N ALA A 238 -21.08 11.86 -6.53
CA ALA A 238 -20.99 13.19 -5.93
C ALA A 238 -19.95 14.10 -6.62
N GLN A 239 -19.09 13.53 -7.47
CA GLN A 239 -17.91 14.20 -8.04
C GLN A 239 -17.00 14.83 -6.98
N ASP A 240 -16.84 14.16 -5.83
CA ASP A 240 -16.05 14.64 -4.70
C ASP A 240 -14.57 14.24 -4.83
N TYR A 241 -13.81 15.05 -5.58
CA TYR A 241 -12.38 14.81 -5.89
C TYR A 241 -11.44 15.81 -5.18
N PRO A 242 -11.30 15.76 -3.84
CA PRO A 242 -10.66 16.82 -3.07
C PRO A 242 -9.13 16.79 -3.12
N TYR A 243 -8.52 15.67 -3.53
CA TYR A 243 -7.07 15.50 -3.51
C TYR A 243 -6.43 15.88 -4.84
N GLY A 244 -5.16 16.25 -4.82
CA GLY A 244 -4.42 16.66 -6.01
C GLY A 244 -4.53 18.16 -6.30
N ARG A 245 -3.73 18.62 -7.25
CA ARG A 245 -3.67 20.03 -7.70
C ARG A 245 -4.61 20.29 -8.87
#